data_AF-A0A418DDC7-F1
#
_entry.id   AF-A0A418DDC7-F1
#
_cell.length_a   1.000
_cell.length_b   1.000
_cell.length_c   1.000
_cell.angle_alpha   90.00
_cell.angle_beta   90.00
_cell.angle_gamma   90.00
#
_symmetry.space_group_name_H-M   'P 1'
#
loop_
_entity.id
_entity.type
_entity.pdbx_description
1 polymer ?
#
loop_
_entity_poly.entity_id
_entity_poly.type
_entity_poly.pdbx_seq_one_letter_code
_entity_poly.pdbx_strand_id
1 'polypeptide(L)'
;YIVNRMYSSSTVAYPAALETATALPGQIVQLTFKCSTTYLPADLVYVKVPAISTVQWHPFSIASTPLHTPGLLTIYVKALGHWTNQLHDYVKQCEGEGVQPVVYMDAGYTPPPPMSSSYSSVVFVGGGIGVTPLMAQIMHLLHARPHQDVYLVWHVRTVEMLSQFHGWLRELEGVAEANHGRLHLHLHVTQKGRTDIAVGPAADTDRIAPSFDLTRFRAPPRPYAHLSTVRKLGVLLLAFLCSGTLLVYVRFGQKFTKLLGPEYWPLQRFMEFLVVVVGSYCAYGVAVVGHASEPTEGCEIDLRQPQRREVRPGDLLQHFAVKYERANWNQLFHDIQVDKFGFPPNSVGVYVSGPNALAKAIRDVTNHHTLFDVHVEEFEM
;
A
#
# COMPACT_ATOMS: atom_id res chain seq x y z
N TYR A 1 20.07 -4.90 10.00
CA TYR A 1 19.29 -3.93 10.80
C TYR A 1 19.78 -2.49 10.61
N ILE A 2 20.99 -2.12 11.05
CA ILE A 2 21.48 -0.72 11.02
C ILE A 2 21.40 -0.11 9.63
N VAL A 3 21.92 -0.79 8.61
CA VAL A 3 21.86 -0.34 7.19
C VAL A 3 20.43 -0.08 6.72
N ASN A 4 19.47 -0.93 7.09
CA ASN A 4 18.05 -0.73 6.75
C ASN A 4 17.47 0.53 7.44
N ARG A 5 17.84 0.75 8.71
CA ARG A 5 17.49 1.96 9.45
C ARG A 5 18.10 3.21 8.82
N MET A 6 19.32 3.12 8.31
CA MET A 6 19.96 4.21 7.56
C MET A 6 19.19 4.55 6.29
N TYR A 7 18.86 3.54 5.47
CA TYR A 7 18.06 3.76 4.26
C TYR A 7 16.73 4.40 4.56
N SER A 8 15.95 3.81 5.48
CA SER A 8 14.64 4.34 5.87
C SER A 8 14.76 5.76 6.41
N SER A 9 15.71 6.06 7.30
CA SER A 9 15.89 7.42 7.83
C SER A 9 16.20 8.47 6.76
N SER A 10 16.87 8.07 5.67
CA SER A 10 17.17 8.97 4.56
C SER A 10 16.01 9.14 3.58
N THR A 11 15.20 8.10 3.34
CA THR A 11 13.98 8.20 2.51
C THR A 11 12.89 9.00 3.21
N VAL A 12 12.78 8.88 4.53
CA VAL A 12 11.73 9.53 5.34
C VAL A 12 12.15 10.85 6.00
N ALA A 13 13.25 11.46 5.56
CA ALA A 13 13.74 12.71 6.14
C ALA A 13 12.82 13.91 5.86
N TYR A 14 12.09 13.88 4.74
CA TYR A 14 11.22 14.96 4.27
C TYR A 14 9.77 14.48 4.14
N PRO A 15 8.78 15.38 4.30
CA PRO A 15 7.40 15.03 4.01
C PRO A 15 7.22 14.73 2.51
N ALA A 16 6.36 13.78 2.22
CA ALA A 16 6.04 13.37 0.85
C ALA A 16 5.11 14.41 0.22
N ALA A 17 5.39 14.78 -1.03
CA ALA A 17 4.54 15.65 -1.81
C ALA A 17 3.24 14.95 -2.17
N LEU A 18 2.12 15.60 -1.86
CA LEU A 18 0.79 15.13 -2.18
C LEU A 18 0.27 15.85 -3.43
N GLU A 19 -0.40 15.10 -4.29
CA GLU A 19 -1.22 15.63 -5.37
C GLU A 19 -2.65 15.84 -4.89
N THR A 20 -3.22 14.85 -4.18
CA THR A 20 -4.55 14.95 -3.57
C THR A 20 -4.56 14.35 -2.17
N ALA A 21 -5.37 14.92 -1.28
CA ALA A 21 -5.64 14.40 0.04
C ALA A 21 -7.07 14.75 0.43
N THR A 22 -7.95 13.75 0.41
CA THR A 22 -9.39 13.97 0.55
C THR A 22 -10.06 12.98 1.50
N ALA A 23 -10.91 13.50 2.38
CA ALA A 23 -11.79 12.71 3.23
C ALA A 23 -13.10 12.40 2.48
N LEU A 24 -13.22 11.16 2.01
CA LEU A 24 -14.38 10.64 1.31
C LEU A 24 -15.45 10.15 2.30
N PRO A 25 -16.75 10.28 1.94
CA PRO A 25 -17.84 9.64 2.67
C PRO A 25 -17.62 8.14 2.90
N GLY A 26 -18.21 7.57 3.96
CA GLY A 26 -17.94 6.18 4.35
C GLY A 26 -16.63 5.98 5.13
N GLN A 27 -16.08 7.08 5.67
CA GLN A 27 -14.89 7.16 6.52
C GLN A 27 -13.64 6.63 5.80
N ILE A 28 -13.38 7.12 4.59
CA ILE A 28 -12.23 6.72 3.77
C ILE A 28 -11.41 7.97 3.46
N VAL A 29 -10.09 7.88 3.59
CA VAL A 29 -9.15 8.91 3.18
C VAL A 29 -8.48 8.45 1.89
N GLN A 30 -8.53 9.29 0.87
CA GLN A 30 -7.73 9.13 -0.34
C GLN A 30 -6.47 9.98 -0.21
N LEU A 31 -5.29 9.38 -0.31
CA LEU A 31 -4.02 10.10 -0.39
C LEU A 31 -3.33 9.70 -1.69
N THR A 32 -3.01 10.68 -2.53
CA THR A 32 -2.21 10.49 -3.74
C THR A 32 -0.90 11.26 -3.61
N PHE A 33 0.21 10.53 -3.61
CA PHE A 33 1.56 11.03 -3.48
C PHE A 33 2.23 11.18 -4.85
N LYS A 34 3.09 12.19 -4.98
CA LYS A 34 4.04 12.33 -6.08
C LYS A 34 5.25 11.45 -5.80
N CYS A 35 5.60 10.61 -6.77
CA CYS A 35 6.71 9.67 -6.69
C CYS A 35 7.63 9.84 -7.89
N SER A 36 8.93 9.94 -7.65
CA SER A 36 9.92 9.94 -8.74
C SER A 36 10.43 8.53 -9.05
N THR A 37 10.26 7.59 -8.13
CA THR A 37 10.63 6.18 -8.32
C THR A 37 9.42 5.31 -8.64
N THR A 38 9.65 4.31 -9.49
CA THR A 38 8.64 3.29 -9.82
C THR A 38 8.37 2.37 -8.64
N TYR A 39 7.15 1.82 -8.61
CA TYR A 39 6.65 0.88 -7.61
C TYR A 39 5.87 -0.24 -8.32
N LEU A 40 5.66 -1.37 -7.66
CA LEU A 40 4.85 -2.47 -8.19
C LEU A 40 3.40 -2.35 -7.70
N PRO A 41 2.42 -2.81 -8.51
CA PRO A 41 1.03 -2.87 -8.04
C PRO A 41 0.91 -3.74 -6.79
N ALA A 42 0.07 -3.32 -5.84
CA ALA A 42 -0.10 -3.94 -4.52
C ALA A 42 1.13 -3.92 -3.59
N ASP A 43 2.18 -3.16 -3.91
CA ASP A 43 3.24 -2.86 -2.94
C ASP A 43 2.65 -2.20 -1.68
N LEU A 44 3.34 -2.38 -0.56
CA LEU A 44 3.02 -1.77 0.73
C LEU A 44 3.81 -0.48 0.92
N VAL A 45 3.14 0.47 1.57
CA VAL A 45 3.73 1.75 1.97
C VAL A 45 3.42 2.03 3.44
N TYR A 46 4.42 2.51 4.17
CA TYR A 46 4.26 2.97 5.54
C TYR A 46 4.05 4.46 5.58
N VAL A 47 3.02 4.89 6.30
CA VAL A 47 2.64 6.29 6.43
C VAL A 47 2.79 6.75 7.88
N LYS A 48 3.35 7.95 8.06
CA LYS A 48 3.42 8.66 9.34
C LYS A 48 2.89 10.08 9.19
N VAL A 49 2.04 10.49 10.11
CA VAL A 49 1.48 11.84 10.17
C VAL A 49 1.87 12.48 11.50
N PRO A 50 2.84 13.42 11.52
CA PRO A 50 3.36 14.00 12.76
C PRO A 50 2.33 14.75 13.60
N ALA A 51 1.25 15.26 12.98
CA ALA A 51 0.13 15.87 13.69
C ALA A 51 -0.65 14.86 14.57
N ILE A 52 -0.59 13.57 14.21
CA ILE A 52 -1.25 12.47 14.92
C ILE A 52 -0.25 11.77 15.84
N SER A 53 0.90 11.37 15.30
CA SER A 53 1.97 10.70 16.03
C SER A 53 3.33 10.95 15.38
N THR A 54 4.33 11.28 16.19
CA THR A 54 5.70 11.52 15.73
C THR A 54 6.51 10.23 15.51
N VAL A 55 6.02 9.09 16.02
CA VAL A 55 6.76 7.82 16.06
C VAL A 55 6.07 6.67 15.35
N GLN A 56 4.74 6.70 15.21
CA GLN A 56 3.97 5.60 14.63
C GLN A 56 4.01 5.63 13.10
N TRP A 57 4.21 4.45 12.52
CA TRP A 57 4.16 4.19 11.08
C TRP A 57 3.13 3.10 10.83
N HIS A 58 2.22 3.32 9.89
CA HIS A 58 1.14 2.39 9.59
C HIS A 58 1.22 1.92 8.12
N PRO A 59 1.13 0.60 7.87
CA PRO A 59 1.19 0.06 6.51
C PRO A 59 -0.16 0.20 5.78
N PHE A 60 -0.09 0.50 4.48
CA PHE A 60 -1.23 0.52 3.57
C PHE A 60 -0.82 -0.03 2.21
N SER A 61 -1.73 -0.75 1.55
CA SER A 61 -1.50 -1.24 0.20
C SER A 61 -1.71 -0.13 -0.83
N ILE A 62 -0.86 -0.10 -1.85
CA ILE A 62 -0.99 0.81 -2.98
C ILE A 62 -2.14 0.35 -3.87
N ALA A 63 -3.00 1.30 -4.24
CA ALA A 63 -4.20 1.09 -5.06
C ALA A 63 -4.00 1.42 -6.54
N SER A 64 -2.92 2.11 -6.86
CA SER A 64 -2.58 2.57 -8.22
C SER A 64 -1.53 1.67 -8.87
N THR A 65 -1.29 1.88 -10.17
CA THR A 65 -0.21 1.24 -10.92
C THR A 65 0.53 2.29 -11.74
N PRO A 66 1.87 2.25 -11.85
CA PRO A 66 2.63 3.22 -12.63
C PRO A 66 2.29 3.18 -14.13
N LEU A 67 1.69 2.08 -14.63
CA LEU A 67 1.22 1.99 -16.01
C LEU A 67 0.03 2.92 -16.30
N HIS A 68 -0.81 3.17 -15.28
CA HIS A 68 -2.02 3.97 -15.44
C HIS A 68 -1.79 5.41 -15.00
N THR A 69 -1.14 5.61 -13.85
CA THR A 69 -0.84 6.93 -13.28
C THR A 69 0.66 7.06 -13.03
N PRO A 70 1.47 7.33 -14.07
CA PRO A 70 2.92 7.45 -13.92
C PRO A 70 3.29 8.58 -12.97
N GLY A 71 4.24 8.35 -12.08
CA GLY A 71 4.68 9.35 -11.10
C GLY A 71 3.71 9.63 -9.95
N LEU A 72 2.57 8.95 -9.89
CA LEU A 72 1.62 9.04 -8.79
C LEU A 72 1.40 7.70 -8.10
N LEU A 73 1.27 7.75 -6.77
CA LEU A 73 0.99 6.61 -5.90
C LEU A 73 -0.24 6.93 -5.07
N THR A 74 -1.31 6.15 -5.19
CA THR A 74 -2.56 6.37 -4.45
C THR A 74 -2.80 5.26 -3.45
N ILE A 75 -3.21 5.65 -2.24
CA ILE A 75 -3.71 4.75 -1.20
C ILE A 75 -5.11 5.16 -0.76
N TYR A 76 -5.89 4.19 -0.31
CA TYR A 76 -7.17 4.40 0.33
C TYR A 76 -7.13 3.86 1.76
N VAL A 77 -7.39 4.71 2.74
CA VAL A 77 -7.32 4.38 4.16
C VAL A 77 -8.71 4.45 4.77
N LYS A 78 -9.25 3.32 5.21
CA LYS A 78 -10.52 3.30 5.94
C LYS A 78 -10.30 3.56 7.43
N ALA A 79 -11.12 4.44 8.01
CA ALA A 79 -11.15 4.71 9.43
C ALA A 79 -11.76 3.50 10.16
N LEU A 80 -10.93 2.75 10.89
CA LEU A 80 -11.28 1.50 11.57
C LEU A 80 -10.69 1.42 12.98
N GLY A 81 -9.67 2.21 13.29
CA GLY A 81 -8.97 2.22 14.57
C GLY A 81 -8.58 3.64 14.97
N HIS A 82 -7.99 3.78 16.15
CA HIS A 82 -7.70 5.10 16.73
C HIS A 82 -6.88 6.00 15.78
N TRP A 83 -5.77 5.48 15.24
CA TRP A 83 -4.91 6.24 14.33
C TRP A 83 -5.59 6.58 13.00
N THR A 84 -6.32 5.64 12.40
CA THR A 84 -6.99 5.87 11.10
C THR A 84 -8.21 6.79 11.23
N ASN A 85 -8.88 6.80 12.39
CA ASN A 85 -9.92 7.79 12.70
C ASN A 85 -9.32 9.20 12.82
N GLN A 86 -8.20 9.35 13.53
CA GLN A 86 -7.49 10.62 13.61
C GLN A 86 -6.97 11.08 12.24
N LEU A 87 -6.55 10.16 11.38
CA LEU A 87 -6.15 10.49 10.01
C LEU A 87 -7.31 11.09 9.21
N HIS A 88 -8.49 10.48 9.31
CA HIS A 88 -9.69 11.00 8.65
C HIS A 88 -10.06 12.40 9.14
N ASP A 89 -10.09 12.61 10.45
CA ASP A 89 -10.43 13.91 11.04
C ASP A 89 -9.39 14.98 10.69
N TYR A 90 -8.09 14.62 10.71
CA TYR A 90 -7.00 15.50 10.32
C TYR A 90 -7.10 15.95 8.86
N VAL A 91 -7.29 15.02 7.92
CA VAL A 91 -7.44 15.35 6.50
C VAL A 91 -8.70 16.18 6.26
N LYS A 92 -9.81 15.85 6.93
CA LYS A 92 -11.04 16.64 6.86
C LYS A 92 -10.87 18.08 7.36
N GLN A 93 -10.11 18.28 8.44
CA GLN A 93 -9.78 19.62 8.94
C GLN A 93 -8.91 20.39 7.93
N CYS A 94 -7.87 19.74 7.41
CA CYS A 94 -7.00 20.29 6.37
C CYS A 94 -7.78 20.75 5.13
N GLU A 95 -8.73 19.94 4.65
CA GLU A 95 -9.60 20.31 3.52
C GLU A 95 -10.50 21.50 3.84
N GLY A 96 -11.09 21.55 5.04
CA GLY A 96 -11.93 22.67 5.46
C GLY A 96 -11.18 24.00 5.62
N GLU A 97 -9.89 23.94 5.97
CA GLU A 97 -9.02 25.11 6.12
C GLU A 97 -8.20 25.44 4.86
N GLY A 98 -8.29 24.61 3.80
CA GLY A 98 -7.54 24.79 2.56
C GLY A 98 -6.02 24.59 2.73
N VAL A 99 -5.60 23.78 3.70
CA VAL A 99 -4.20 23.48 4.01
C VAL A 99 -3.85 22.07 3.53
N GLN A 100 -2.69 21.90 2.90
CA GLN A 100 -2.23 20.56 2.50
C GLN A 100 -1.72 19.78 3.73
N PRO A 101 -2.19 18.54 3.97
CA PRO A 101 -1.74 17.75 5.12
C PRO A 101 -0.28 17.35 5.01
N VAL A 102 0.40 17.25 6.15
CA VAL A 102 1.82 16.86 6.22
C VAL A 102 1.92 15.37 6.50
N VAL A 103 2.39 14.63 5.49
CA VAL A 103 2.46 13.17 5.52
C VAL A 103 3.87 12.71 5.15
N TYR A 104 4.42 11.81 5.93
CA TYR A 104 5.67 11.12 5.65
C TYR A 104 5.37 9.72 5.13
N MET A 105 6.15 9.27 4.16
CA MET A 105 5.91 8.03 3.45
C MET A 105 7.21 7.24 3.33
N ASP A 106 7.16 5.93 3.57
CA ASP A 106 8.23 4.98 3.26
C ASP A 106 7.65 3.83 2.42
N ALA A 107 8.02 3.76 1.14
CA ALA A 107 7.52 2.76 0.19
C ALA A 107 8.59 1.68 -0.08
N GLY A 108 8.35 0.83 -1.09
CA GLY A 108 9.30 -0.19 -1.56
C GLY A 108 9.25 -1.52 -0.82
N TYR A 109 8.13 -1.80 -0.17
CA TYR A 109 7.87 -3.08 0.48
C TYR A 109 6.98 -3.93 -0.42
N THR A 110 7.58 -4.86 -1.16
CA THR A 110 6.85 -5.74 -2.06
C THR A 110 6.38 -7.00 -1.32
N PRO A 111 5.07 -7.31 -1.31
CA PRO A 111 4.55 -8.61 -0.86
C PRO A 111 5.05 -9.78 -1.74
N PRO A 112 4.66 -11.05 -1.46
CA PRO A 112 5.05 -12.22 -2.27
C PRO A 112 4.85 -12.06 -3.80
N PRO A 113 5.51 -12.93 -4.61
CA PRO A 113 5.86 -12.64 -6.00
C PRO A 113 4.67 -12.25 -6.90
N PRO A 114 4.96 -11.47 -7.95
CA PRO A 114 3.95 -10.98 -8.87
C PRO A 114 3.17 -12.13 -9.52
N MET A 115 1.91 -11.84 -9.82
CA MET A 115 0.96 -12.77 -10.41
C MET A 115 1.50 -13.49 -11.64
N SER A 116 1.36 -14.82 -11.66
CA SER A 116 1.82 -15.68 -12.75
C SER A 116 1.27 -15.20 -14.11
N SER A 117 2.14 -15.13 -15.11
CA SER A 117 1.76 -14.87 -16.50
C SER A 117 1.03 -16.05 -17.14
N SER A 118 1.13 -17.24 -16.54
CA SER A 118 0.58 -18.48 -17.09
C SER A 118 -0.93 -18.63 -16.88
N TYR A 119 -1.55 -17.80 -16.02
CA TYR A 119 -3.00 -17.87 -15.81
C TYR A 119 -3.75 -17.41 -17.06
N SER A 120 -4.77 -18.17 -17.47
CA SER A 120 -5.71 -17.77 -18.52
C SER A 120 -6.72 -16.75 -18.01
N SER A 121 -7.10 -16.86 -16.74
CA SER A 121 -8.05 -15.97 -16.07
C SER A 121 -7.63 -15.69 -14.64
N VAL A 122 -8.07 -14.54 -14.13
CA VAL A 122 -7.75 -14.10 -12.78
C VAL A 122 -9.03 -13.64 -12.09
N VAL A 123 -9.29 -14.17 -10.89
CA VAL A 123 -10.44 -13.86 -10.07
C VAL A 123 -9.98 -13.12 -8.82
N PHE A 124 -10.39 -11.86 -8.71
CA PHE A 124 -10.13 -11.01 -7.56
C PHE A 124 -11.35 -10.98 -6.65
N VAL A 125 -11.17 -11.37 -5.39
CA VAL A 125 -12.23 -11.40 -4.38
C VAL A 125 -11.87 -10.43 -3.25
N GLY A 126 -12.54 -9.28 -3.24
CA GLY A 126 -12.32 -8.21 -2.28
C GLY A 126 -13.41 -8.13 -1.20
N GLY A 127 -13.03 -7.89 0.05
CA GLY A 127 -13.94 -7.61 1.16
C GLY A 127 -13.69 -6.25 1.79
N GLY A 128 -14.67 -5.33 1.71
CA GLY A 128 -14.56 -3.99 2.28
C GLY A 128 -13.39 -3.21 1.67
N ILE A 129 -12.50 -2.66 2.51
CA ILE A 129 -11.30 -1.93 2.07
C ILE A 129 -10.18 -2.86 1.59
N GLY A 130 -10.28 -4.17 1.85
CA GLY A 130 -9.35 -5.17 1.30
C GLY A 130 -9.31 -5.23 -0.23
N VAL A 131 -10.20 -4.53 -0.92
CA VAL A 131 -10.12 -4.39 -2.39
C VAL A 131 -8.91 -3.57 -2.85
N THR A 132 -8.37 -2.68 -2.02
CA THR A 132 -7.31 -1.71 -2.38
C THR A 132 -6.08 -2.33 -3.06
N PRO A 133 -5.43 -3.37 -2.52
CA PRO A 133 -4.33 -4.08 -3.22
C PRO A 133 -4.79 -4.72 -4.55
N LEU A 134 -6.03 -5.21 -4.61
CA LEU A 134 -6.58 -5.83 -5.82
C LEU A 134 -6.82 -4.77 -6.89
N MET A 135 -7.21 -3.54 -6.53
CA MET A 135 -7.42 -2.44 -7.47
C MET A 135 -6.16 -2.17 -8.31
N ALA A 136 -4.99 -2.11 -7.65
CA ALA A 136 -3.72 -1.89 -8.32
C ALA A 136 -3.38 -3.01 -9.31
N GLN A 137 -3.59 -4.27 -8.88
CA GLN A 137 -3.31 -5.44 -9.70
C GLN A 137 -4.25 -5.52 -10.90
N ILE A 138 -5.55 -5.36 -10.70
CA ILE A 138 -6.55 -5.37 -11.77
C ILE A 138 -6.21 -4.32 -12.82
N MET A 139 -5.99 -3.07 -12.40
CA MET A 139 -5.65 -1.99 -13.33
C MET A 139 -4.35 -2.30 -14.09
N HIS A 140 -3.35 -2.86 -13.40
CA HIS A 140 -2.11 -3.28 -14.04
C HIS A 140 -2.32 -4.38 -15.08
N LEU A 141 -3.17 -5.38 -14.79
CA LEU A 141 -3.47 -6.47 -15.73
C LEU A 141 -4.18 -5.97 -16.98
N LEU A 142 -5.14 -5.05 -16.85
CA LEU A 142 -5.85 -4.52 -18.01
C LEU A 142 -4.94 -3.75 -18.96
N HIS A 143 -3.86 -3.13 -18.45
CA HIS A 143 -2.82 -2.49 -19.27
C HIS A 143 -1.80 -3.50 -19.81
N ALA A 144 -1.26 -4.38 -18.96
CA ALA A 144 -0.14 -5.25 -19.31
C ALA A 144 -0.57 -6.52 -20.06
N ARG A 145 -1.78 -7.02 -19.81
CA ARG A 145 -2.28 -8.33 -20.25
C ARG A 145 -3.79 -8.29 -20.59
N PRO A 146 -4.21 -7.48 -21.58
CA PRO A 146 -5.63 -7.29 -21.89
C PRO A 146 -6.36 -8.58 -22.34
N HIS A 147 -5.64 -9.58 -22.87
CA HIS A 147 -6.26 -10.82 -23.34
C HIS A 147 -6.76 -11.74 -22.20
N GLN A 148 -6.28 -11.55 -20.97
CA GLN A 148 -6.68 -12.36 -19.83
C GLN A 148 -8.09 -11.97 -19.35
N ASP A 149 -8.90 -12.97 -18.99
CA ASP A 149 -10.20 -12.68 -18.38
C ASP A 149 -10.01 -12.28 -16.92
N VAL A 150 -10.52 -11.09 -16.56
CA VAL A 150 -10.39 -10.52 -15.22
C VAL A 150 -11.75 -10.43 -14.58
N TYR A 151 -11.92 -11.13 -13.46
CA TYR A 151 -13.14 -11.11 -12.66
C TYR A 151 -12.89 -10.33 -11.37
N LEU A 152 -13.73 -9.35 -11.06
CA LEU A 152 -13.77 -8.68 -9.77
C LEU A 152 -15.07 -9.04 -9.05
N VAL A 153 -14.94 -9.72 -7.91
CA VAL A 153 -16.03 -9.96 -6.98
C VAL A 153 -15.78 -9.15 -5.72
N TRP A 154 -16.60 -8.13 -5.50
CA TRP A 154 -16.38 -7.20 -4.38
C TRP A 154 -17.58 -7.14 -3.45
N HIS A 155 -17.35 -7.50 -2.18
CA HIS A 155 -18.32 -7.39 -1.11
C HIS A 155 -18.08 -6.15 -0.26
N VAL A 156 -19.08 -5.28 -0.18
CA VAL A 156 -19.10 -4.13 0.73
C VAL A 156 -20.27 -4.24 1.72
N ARG A 157 -20.17 -3.53 2.84
CA ARG A 157 -21.27 -3.45 3.82
C ARG A 157 -22.34 -2.47 3.37
N THR A 158 -21.94 -1.26 2.99
CA THR A 158 -22.85 -0.15 2.69
C THR A 158 -22.67 0.34 1.26
N VAL A 159 -23.75 0.89 0.68
CA VAL A 159 -23.72 1.54 -0.65
C VAL A 159 -22.80 2.76 -0.63
N GLU A 160 -22.78 3.51 0.47
CA GLU A 160 -21.94 4.71 0.63
C GLU A 160 -20.45 4.41 0.45
N MET A 161 -19.98 3.26 0.92
CA MET A 161 -18.59 2.83 0.71
C MET A 161 -18.33 2.54 -0.76
N LEU A 162 -19.25 1.82 -1.43
CA LEU A 162 -19.11 1.48 -2.84
C LEU A 162 -19.14 2.73 -3.74
N SER A 163 -20.02 3.68 -3.42
CA SER A 163 -20.21 4.89 -4.23
C SER A 163 -18.96 5.77 -4.31
N GLN A 164 -18.07 5.70 -3.30
CA GLN A 164 -16.80 6.43 -3.33
C GLN A 164 -15.88 5.99 -4.47
N PHE A 165 -15.99 4.73 -4.88
CA PHE A 165 -15.14 4.14 -5.91
C PHE A 165 -15.81 4.16 -7.28
N HIS A 166 -16.89 4.93 -7.47
CA HIS A 166 -17.56 5.09 -8.75
C HIS A 166 -16.59 5.50 -9.87
N GLY A 167 -15.79 6.54 -9.62
CA GLY A 167 -14.83 7.05 -10.59
C GLY A 167 -13.84 5.97 -11.01
N TRP A 168 -13.28 5.24 -10.03
CA TRP A 168 -12.38 4.14 -10.29
C TRP A 168 -13.04 2.99 -11.08
N LEU A 169 -14.27 2.61 -10.75
CA LEU A 169 -14.99 1.56 -11.50
C LEU A 169 -15.25 1.98 -12.96
N ARG A 170 -15.53 3.26 -13.21
CA ARG A 170 -15.73 3.80 -14.57
C ARG A 170 -14.42 3.89 -15.35
N GLU A 171 -13.35 4.30 -14.70
CA GLU A 171 -12.00 4.27 -15.28
C GLU A 171 -11.60 2.82 -15.64
N LEU A 172 -11.94 1.88 -14.77
CA LEU A 172 -11.68 0.47 -14.98
C LEU A 172 -12.40 -0.10 -16.21
N GLU A 173 -13.70 0.18 -16.36
CA GLU A 173 -14.46 -0.16 -17.57
C GLU A 173 -13.85 0.50 -18.82
N GLY A 174 -13.51 1.79 -18.74
CA GLY A 174 -12.93 2.52 -19.87
C GLY A 174 -11.60 1.95 -20.34
N VAL A 175 -10.72 1.53 -19.42
CA VAL A 175 -9.45 0.87 -19.75
C VAL A 175 -9.69 -0.52 -20.35
N ALA A 176 -10.63 -1.29 -19.80
CA ALA A 176 -10.99 -2.59 -20.35
C ALA A 176 -11.54 -2.46 -21.78
N GLU A 177 -12.45 -1.53 -22.04
CA GLU A 177 -12.99 -1.27 -23.37
C GLU A 177 -11.91 -0.81 -24.35
N ALA A 178 -11.06 0.14 -23.94
CA ALA A 178 -10.00 0.70 -24.78
C ALA A 178 -8.96 -0.35 -25.20
N ASN A 179 -8.65 -1.31 -24.32
CA ASN A 179 -7.66 -2.34 -24.57
C ASN A 179 -8.28 -3.67 -25.08
N HIS A 180 -9.59 -3.69 -25.36
CA HIS A 180 -10.35 -4.91 -25.68
C HIS A 180 -10.20 -6.03 -24.63
N GLY A 181 -10.09 -5.62 -23.36
CA GLY A 181 -9.99 -6.49 -22.20
C GLY A 181 -11.35 -7.09 -21.80
N ARG A 182 -11.30 -8.30 -21.26
CA ARG A 182 -12.50 -9.02 -20.79
C ARG A 182 -12.63 -8.85 -19.28
N LEU A 183 -13.40 -7.84 -18.87
CA LEU A 183 -13.65 -7.49 -17.48
C LEU A 183 -15.05 -7.93 -17.05
N HIS A 184 -15.14 -8.67 -15.94
CA HIS A 184 -16.39 -9.12 -15.34
C HIS A 184 -16.53 -8.57 -13.93
N LEU A 185 -17.53 -7.72 -13.69
CA LEU A 185 -17.77 -7.07 -12.41
C LEU A 185 -18.95 -7.72 -11.66
N HIS A 186 -18.72 -8.16 -10.43
CA HIS A 186 -19.71 -8.71 -9.52
C HIS A 186 -19.68 -7.91 -8.20
N LEU A 187 -20.53 -6.90 -8.11
CA LEU A 187 -20.58 -6.00 -6.95
C LEU A 187 -21.74 -6.39 -6.01
N HIS A 188 -21.41 -6.56 -4.73
CA HIS A 188 -22.32 -7.09 -3.72
C HIS A 188 -22.38 -6.20 -2.47
N VAL A 189 -23.58 -5.75 -2.12
CA VAL A 189 -23.85 -4.99 -0.89
C VAL A 189 -24.55 -5.88 0.12
N THR A 190 -23.93 -6.06 1.29
CA THR A 190 -24.37 -7.07 2.27
C THR A 190 -25.31 -6.55 3.36
N GLN A 191 -25.46 -5.23 3.54
CA GLN A 191 -26.44 -4.65 4.45
C GLN A 191 -27.37 -3.68 3.70
N LYS A 192 -28.67 -3.97 3.70
CA LYS A 192 -29.70 -3.11 3.12
C LYS A 192 -30.17 -2.12 4.19
N GLY A 193 -29.89 -0.83 4.01
CA GLY A 193 -30.57 0.25 4.74
C GLY A 193 -30.08 0.55 6.16
N ARG A 194 -28.78 0.46 6.46
CA ARG A 194 -28.23 0.96 7.73
C ARG A 194 -27.14 1.98 7.43
N THR A 195 -27.50 3.25 7.50
CA THR A 195 -26.57 4.39 7.32
C THR A 195 -25.48 4.40 8.39
N ASP A 196 -25.66 3.76 9.55
CA ASP A 196 -24.60 3.68 10.55
C ASP A 196 -24.61 2.34 11.30
N ILE A 197 -23.54 1.55 11.11
CA ILE A 197 -23.05 0.68 12.18
C ILE A 197 -21.63 1.15 12.48
N ALA A 198 -21.52 2.01 13.48
CA ALA A 198 -20.31 2.17 14.27
C ALA A 198 -19.84 0.78 14.71
N VAL A 199 -18.71 0.32 14.16
CA VAL A 199 -17.93 -0.75 14.80
C VAL A 199 -17.01 -0.03 15.78
N GLY A 200 -17.55 0.20 16.96
CA GLY A 200 -16.95 0.93 18.08
C GLY A 200 -18.07 1.29 19.07
N PRO A 201 -17.85 1.28 20.39
CA PRO A 201 -18.91 1.56 21.35
C PRO A 201 -19.44 2.96 21.08
N ALA A 202 -20.77 3.08 20.92
CA ALA A 202 -21.58 4.29 20.80
C ALA A 202 -20.93 5.49 20.08
N ALA A 203 -21.54 5.94 19.00
CA ALA A 203 -21.35 7.31 18.53
C ALA A 203 -21.75 8.27 19.68
N ASP A 204 -20.75 8.67 20.48
CA ASP A 204 -20.79 9.91 21.24
C ASP A 204 -20.87 11.01 20.21
N THR A 205 -22.09 11.50 19.98
CA THR A 205 -22.37 12.73 19.23
C THR A 205 -21.72 13.98 19.87
N ASP A 206 -21.03 13.82 21.00
CA ASP A 206 -20.26 14.84 21.72
C ASP A 206 -18.74 14.64 21.67
N ARG A 207 -18.20 13.75 20.81
CA ARG A 207 -16.74 13.74 20.58
C ARG A 207 -16.35 15.02 19.86
N ILE A 208 -15.82 15.98 20.61
CA ILE A 208 -15.03 17.09 20.09
C ILE A 208 -13.93 16.46 19.23
N ALA A 209 -14.05 16.58 17.91
CA ALA A 209 -13.02 16.12 16.99
C ALA A 209 -11.70 16.78 17.43
N PRO A 210 -10.61 16.01 17.58
CA PRO A 210 -9.34 16.59 18.00
C PRO A 210 -8.95 17.70 17.02
N SER A 211 -8.72 18.90 17.52
CA SER A 211 -8.20 20.01 16.72
C SER A 211 -6.71 19.80 16.51
N PHE A 212 -6.28 19.65 15.27
CA PHE A 212 -4.88 19.48 14.93
C PHE A 212 -4.23 20.84 14.64
N ASP A 213 -2.99 21.02 15.10
CA ASP A 213 -2.17 22.18 14.71
C ASP A 213 -1.61 21.98 13.30
N LEU A 214 -2.23 22.64 12.33
CA LEU A 214 -1.86 22.55 10.92
C LEU A 214 -0.57 23.32 10.58
N THR A 215 -0.10 24.20 11.46
CA THR A 215 1.03 25.12 11.19
C THR A 215 2.38 24.59 11.64
N ARG A 216 2.39 23.56 12.49
CA ARG A 216 3.56 23.06 13.20
C ARG A 216 4.66 22.49 12.31
N PHE A 217 4.31 21.94 11.15
CA PHE A 217 5.23 21.19 10.29
C PHE A 217 5.36 21.88 8.93
N ARG A 218 6.45 22.63 8.72
CA ARG A 218 6.68 23.46 7.52
C ARG A 218 7.82 22.99 6.62
N ALA A 219 8.28 21.76 6.77
CA ALA A 219 9.30 21.24 5.87
C ALA A 219 8.74 21.17 4.43
N PRO A 220 9.48 21.64 3.41
CA PRO A 220 9.00 21.63 2.04
C PRO A 220 8.74 20.18 1.60
N PRO A 221 7.55 19.87 1.07
CA PRO A 221 7.24 18.54 0.59
C PRO A 221 8.08 18.18 -0.63
N ARG A 222 8.48 16.92 -0.75
CA ARG A 222 9.27 16.41 -1.88
C ARG A 222 8.63 15.16 -2.47
N PRO A 223 8.68 14.96 -3.80
CA PRO A 223 8.29 13.69 -4.38
C PRO A 223 9.10 12.55 -3.76
N TYR A 224 8.43 11.45 -3.45
CA TYR A 224 9.09 10.31 -2.84
C TYR A 224 10.04 9.65 -3.82
N ALA A 225 11.26 9.39 -3.36
CA ALA A 225 12.30 8.76 -4.13
C ALA A 225 13.04 7.72 -3.29
N HIS A 226 13.15 6.50 -3.80
CA HIS A 226 14.12 5.56 -3.26
C HIS A 226 15.56 6.05 -3.45
N LEU A 227 16.44 5.67 -2.51
CA LEU A 227 17.88 5.78 -2.76
C LEU A 227 18.25 4.94 -3.99
N SER A 228 19.08 5.52 -4.86
CA SER A 228 19.63 4.79 -6.00
C SER A 228 20.40 3.55 -5.54
N THR A 229 20.34 2.48 -6.33
CA THR A 229 21.05 1.22 -6.03
C THR A 229 22.54 1.44 -5.83
N VAL A 230 23.14 2.37 -6.58
CA VAL A 230 24.55 2.78 -6.44
C VAL A 230 24.81 3.41 -5.08
N ARG A 231 23.95 4.31 -4.60
CA ARG A 231 24.07 4.91 -3.26
C ARG A 231 23.89 3.87 -2.17
N LYS A 232 22.92 2.96 -2.31
CA LYS A 232 22.74 1.82 -1.39
C LYS A 232 24.02 0.97 -1.33
N LEU A 233 24.54 0.55 -2.48
CA LEU A 233 25.78 -0.23 -2.53
C LEU A 233 26.95 0.55 -1.93
N GLY A 234 27.08 1.84 -2.22
CA GLY A 234 28.12 2.70 -1.64
C GLY A 234 28.06 2.79 -0.12
N VAL A 235 26.88 2.98 0.47
CA VAL A 235 26.68 2.98 1.93
C VAL A 235 27.02 1.61 2.53
N LEU A 236 26.62 0.52 1.87
CA LEU A 236 26.91 -0.84 2.35
C LEU A 236 28.41 -1.17 2.28
N LEU A 237 29.07 -0.81 1.18
CA LEU A 237 30.52 -0.96 1.02
C LEU A 237 31.28 -0.13 2.05
N LEU A 238 30.88 1.14 2.25
CA LEU A 238 31.52 2.01 3.23
C LEU A 238 31.30 1.50 4.66
N ALA A 239 30.09 1.05 5.01
CA ALA A 239 29.80 0.45 6.31
C ALA A 239 30.66 -0.80 6.55
N PHE A 240 30.81 -1.64 5.52
CA PHE A 240 31.66 -2.83 5.58
C PHE A 240 33.15 -2.47 5.74
N LEU A 241 33.65 -1.50 4.97
CA LEU A 241 35.04 -1.07 5.03
C LEU A 241 35.37 -0.34 6.34
N CYS A 242 34.52 0.57 6.81
CA CYS A 242 34.70 1.26 8.09
C CYS A 242 34.63 0.29 9.27
N SER A 243 33.65 -0.63 9.28
CA SER A 243 33.56 -1.65 10.32
C SER A 243 34.74 -2.63 10.28
N GLY A 244 35.14 -3.06 9.08
CA GLY A 244 36.24 -4.02 8.90
C GLY A 244 37.59 -3.43 9.31
N THR A 245 37.89 -2.21 8.89
CA THR A 245 39.13 -1.52 9.26
C THR A 245 39.21 -1.24 10.76
N LEU A 246 38.11 -0.81 11.39
CA LEU A 246 38.07 -0.57 12.83
C LEU A 246 38.23 -1.89 13.62
N LEU A 247 37.63 -2.98 13.16
CA LEU A 247 37.80 -4.31 13.76
C LEU A 247 39.25 -4.81 13.64
N VAL A 248 39.87 -4.67 12.46
CA VAL A 248 41.29 -5.03 12.26
C VAL A 248 42.18 -4.17 13.15
N TYR A 249 41.92 -2.88 13.27
CA TYR A 249 42.66 -1.99 14.15
C TYR A 249 42.55 -2.40 15.63
N VAL A 250 41.35 -2.75 16.11
CA VAL A 250 41.17 -3.21 17.50
C VAL A 250 41.81 -4.56 17.75
N ARG A 251 41.77 -5.48 16.76
CA ARG A 251 42.30 -6.85 16.90
C ARG A 251 43.81 -6.95 16.73
N PHE A 252 44.41 -6.13 15.85
CA PHE A 252 45.83 -6.18 15.51
C PHE A 252 46.63 -4.98 16.02
N GLY A 253 46.00 -3.81 16.16
CA GLY A 253 46.64 -2.56 16.57
C GLY A 253 46.77 -2.37 18.08
N GLN A 254 46.04 -3.15 18.89
CA GLN A 254 46.07 -3.00 20.36
C GLN A 254 46.43 -4.32 21.07
N LYS A 255 47.33 -4.19 22.04
CA LYS A 255 47.75 -5.21 23.01
C LYS A 255 46.63 -5.63 24.00
N PHE A 256 45.34 -5.49 23.67
CA PHE A 256 44.26 -5.82 24.61
C PHE A 256 44.29 -7.28 25.05
N THR A 257 44.59 -8.19 24.12
CA THR A 257 44.78 -9.62 24.39
C THR A 257 45.97 -9.93 25.31
N LYS A 258 46.90 -8.98 25.47
CA LYS A 258 48.05 -9.10 26.39
C LYS A 258 47.80 -8.40 27.74
N LEU A 259 46.82 -7.50 27.83
CA LEU A 259 46.59 -6.65 29.00
C LEU A 259 45.44 -7.14 29.90
N LEU A 260 44.44 -7.81 29.32
CA LEU A 260 43.39 -8.48 30.09
C LEU A 260 43.62 -9.99 30.01
N GLY A 261 43.65 -10.65 31.16
CA GLY A 261 43.80 -12.11 31.26
C GLY A 261 42.69 -12.89 30.53
N PRO A 262 42.85 -14.22 30.35
CA PRO A 262 41.91 -15.07 29.60
C PRO A 262 40.47 -15.06 30.12
N GLU A 263 40.24 -14.58 31.35
CA GLU A 263 38.93 -14.47 31.99
C GLU A 263 38.04 -13.36 31.39
N TYR A 264 38.60 -12.37 30.69
CA TYR A 264 37.86 -11.21 30.17
C TYR A 264 37.38 -11.36 28.72
N TRP A 265 37.37 -12.57 28.18
CA TRP A 265 36.89 -12.84 26.82
C TRP A 265 35.47 -12.32 26.52
N PRO A 266 34.49 -12.25 27.46
CA PRO A 266 33.17 -11.70 27.17
C PRO A 266 33.23 -10.18 26.92
N LEU A 267 34.06 -9.46 27.69
CA LEU A 267 34.25 -8.02 27.53
C LEU A 267 34.90 -7.70 26.18
N GLN A 268 35.84 -8.55 25.74
CA GLN A 268 36.42 -8.44 24.41
C GLN A 268 35.35 -8.57 23.31
N ARG A 269 34.48 -9.58 23.39
CA ARG A 269 33.39 -9.76 22.41
C ARG A 269 32.39 -8.60 22.42
N PHE A 270 32.10 -8.05 23.59
CA PHE A 270 31.25 -6.87 23.70
C PHE A 270 31.87 -5.63 23.06
N MET A 271 33.17 -5.39 23.27
CA MET A 271 33.87 -4.28 22.60
C MET A 271 33.97 -4.47 21.09
N GLU A 272 34.27 -5.69 20.61
CA GLU A 272 34.26 -6.02 19.18
C GLU A 272 32.89 -5.73 18.56
N PHE A 273 31.80 -6.08 19.25
CA PHE A 273 30.44 -5.76 18.85
C PHE A 273 30.19 -4.24 18.77
N LEU A 274 30.56 -3.48 19.81
CA LEU A 274 30.41 -2.01 19.81
C LEU A 274 31.20 -1.36 18.68
N VAL A 275 32.41 -1.84 18.41
CA VAL A 275 33.27 -1.38 17.32
C VAL A 275 32.61 -1.58 15.96
N VAL A 276 32.00 -2.76 15.74
CA VAL A 276 31.24 -3.02 14.50
C VAL A 276 30.03 -2.10 14.39
N VAL A 277 29.30 -1.88 15.49
CA VAL A 277 28.14 -0.97 15.51
C VAL A 277 28.59 0.46 15.17
N VAL A 278 29.60 1.00 15.85
CA VAL A 278 30.12 2.36 15.60
C VAL A 278 30.68 2.49 14.18
N GLY A 279 31.47 1.52 13.72
CA GLY A 279 32.01 1.50 12.36
C GLY A 279 30.92 1.48 11.29
N SER A 280 29.81 0.77 11.53
CA SER A 280 28.65 0.81 10.66
C SER A 280 27.94 2.17 10.67
N TYR A 281 27.86 2.85 11.82
CA TYR A 281 27.29 4.20 11.93
C TYR A 281 28.14 5.28 11.28
N CYS A 282 29.46 5.11 11.14
CA CYS A 282 30.32 6.04 10.39
C CYS A 282 29.89 6.19 8.91
N ALA A 283 29.28 5.16 8.31
CA ALA A 283 28.76 5.23 6.95
C ALA A 283 27.48 6.07 6.79
N TYR A 284 26.85 6.43 7.91
CA TYR A 284 25.63 7.25 7.93
C TYR A 284 25.85 8.64 7.32
N GLY A 285 27.05 9.23 7.53
CA GLY A 285 27.39 10.54 7.00
C GLY A 285 27.28 10.60 5.47
N VAL A 286 27.61 9.52 4.76
CA VAL A 286 27.52 9.46 3.29
C VAL A 286 26.08 9.27 2.79
N ALA A 287 25.23 8.60 3.56
CA ALA A 287 23.80 8.49 3.26
C ALA A 287 23.06 9.83 3.42
N VAL A 288 23.48 10.65 4.38
CA VAL A 288 22.87 11.96 4.68
C VAL A 288 23.39 13.08 3.76
N VAL A 289 24.61 13.00 3.26
CA VAL A 289 25.27 14.08 2.48
C VAL A 289 24.90 14.08 0.98
N GLY A 290 24.16 13.10 0.49
CA GLY A 290 23.72 13.08 -0.90
C GLY A 290 22.47 13.95 -1.11
N HIS A 291 22.59 15.10 -1.78
CA HIS A 291 21.43 15.82 -2.31
C HIS A 291 20.53 14.82 -3.07
N ALA A 292 19.29 14.66 -2.61
CA ALA A 292 18.26 14.02 -3.39
C ALA A 292 18.05 14.91 -4.61
N SER A 293 18.23 14.37 -5.80
CA SER A 293 18.02 15.12 -7.04
C SER A 293 16.65 15.77 -6.98
N GLU A 294 16.60 17.08 -7.21
CA GLU A 294 15.34 17.74 -7.49
C GLU A 294 14.68 16.99 -8.67
N PRO A 295 13.35 16.78 -8.63
CA PRO A 295 12.66 16.25 -9.79
C PRO A 295 12.95 17.18 -10.96
N THR A 296 13.40 16.61 -12.07
CA THR A 296 13.44 17.29 -13.36
C THR A 296 12.10 17.98 -13.58
N GLU A 297 12.16 19.21 -14.05
CA GLU A 297 11.03 20.09 -14.35
C GLU A 297 9.84 19.33 -14.95
N GLY A 298 8.65 19.75 -14.49
CA GLY A 298 7.39 19.03 -14.66
C GLY A 298 7.20 18.45 -16.04
N CYS A 299 7.01 17.12 -16.08
CA CYS A 299 5.97 16.62 -16.95
C CYS A 299 4.68 17.22 -16.36
N GLU A 300 4.11 18.23 -17.03
CA GLU A 300 2.72 18.57 -16.87
C GLU A 300 1.95 17.29 -17.21
N ILE A 301 1.71 16.45 -16.19
CA ILE A 301 0.86 15.30 -16.36
C ILE A 301 -0.53 15.92 -16.47
N ASP A 302 -1.03 16.06 -17.70
CA ASP A 302 -2.43 16.41 -17.99
C ASP A 302 -3.30 15.23 -17.52
N LEU A 303 -3.36 15.05 -16.21
CA LEU A 303 -4.41 14.32 -15.54
C LEU A 303 -5.62 15.24 -15.66
N ARG A 304 -6.28 15.18 -16.82
CA ARG A 304 -7.70 15.42 -16.87
C ARG A 304 -8.32 14.45 -15.89
N GLN A 305 -8.41 14.83 -14.62
CA GLN A 305 -9.38 14.24 -13.73
C GLN A 305 -10.70 14.48 -14.45
N PRO A 306 -11.40 13.43 -14.93
CA PRO A 306 -12.75 13.64 -15.41
C PRO A 306 -13.46 14.33 -14.26
N GLN A 307 -14.01 15.53 -14.52
CA GLN A 307 -14.81 16.27 -13.53
C GLN A 307 -15.64 15.25 -12.77
N ARG A 308 -15.41 15.13 -11.46
CA ARG A 308 -16.17 14.25 -10.58
C ARG A 308 -17.60 14.79 -10.58
N ARG A 309 -18.36 14.43 -11.60
CA ARG A 309 -19.79 14.66 -11.63
C ARG A 309 -20.30 13.84 -10.45
N GLU A 310 -20.94 14.48 -9.48
CA GLU A 310 -21.68 13.79 -8.45
C GLU A 310 -22.77 12.97 -9.13
N VAL A 311 -22.44 11.73 -9.46
CA VAL A 311 -23.39 10.76 -9.98
C VAL A 311 -24.23 10.32 -8.80
N ARG A 312 -25.55 10.41 -8.94
CA ARG A 312 -26.46 10.00 -7.88
C ARG A 312 -26.20 8.53 -7.57
N PRO A 313 -26.14 8.11 -6.30
CA PRO A 313 -25.88 6.71 -5.95
C PRO A 313 -26.80 5.71 -6.65
N GLY A 314 -28.04 6.11 -6.98
CA GLY A 314 -29.00 5.28 -7.72
C GLY A 314 -28.56 4.90 -9.15
N ASP A 315 -27.95 5.84 -9.88
CA ASP A 315 -27.55 5.62 -11.28
C ASP A 315 -26.36 4.63 -11.37
N LEU A 316 -25.47 4.69 -10.38
CA LEU A 316 -24.35 3.76 -10.22
C LEU A 316 -24.82 2.33 -9.97
N LEU A 317 -25.79 2.17 -9.07
CA LEU A 317 -26.31 0.86 -8.69
C LEU A 317 -26.97 0.15 -9.88
N GLN A 318 -27.63 0.91 -10.74
CA GLN A 318 -28.24 0.39 -11.96
C GLN A 318 -27.19 0.07 -13.03
N HIS A 319 -26.22 0.96 -13.26
CA HIS A 319 -25.17 0.78 -14.27
C HIS A 319 -24.35 -0.49 -14.01
N PHE A 320 -23.89 -0.69 -12.76
CA PHE A 320 -23.07 -1.85 -12.39
C PHE A 320 -23.88 -3.07 -11.92
N ALA A 321 -25.21 -3.06 -12.08
CA ALA A 321 -26.11 -4.13 -11.67
C ALA A 321 -25.83 -4.66 -10.24
N VAL A 322 -25.66 -3.74 -9.28
CA VAL A 322 -25.21 -4.06 -7.92
C VAL A 322 -26.25 -4.92 -7.20
N LYS A 323 -25.81 -6.06 -6.67
CA LYS A 323 -26.66 -7.03 -5.98
C LYS A 323 -26.67 -6.80 -4.47
N TYR A 324 -27.84 -6.86 -3.84
CA TYR A 324 -28.01 -6.68 -2.39
C TYR A 324 -28.00 -8.01 -1.62
N GLU A 325 -27.02 -8.87 -1.93
CA GLU A 325 -26.89 -10.21 -1.37
C GLU A 325 -25.42 -10.63 -1.34
N ARG A 326 -25.12 -11.68 -0.56
CA ARG A 326 -23.80 -12.33 -0.64
C ARG A 326 -23.69 -13.13 -1.93
N ALA A 327 -22.49 -13.22 -2.48
CA ALA A 327 -22.26 -14.01 -3.69
C ALA A 327 -22.49 -15.49 -3.39
N ASN A 328 -23.11 -16.20 -4.34
CA ASN A 328 -23.18 -17.65 -4.33
C ASN A 328 -21.87 -18.20 -4.92
N TRP A 329 -20.92 -18.52 -4.04
CA TRP A 329 -19.59 -19.00 -4.45
C TRP A 329 -19.65 -20.28 -5.29
N ASN A 330 -20.51 -21.23 -4.93
CA ASN A 330 -20.64 -22.49 -5.66
C ASN A 330 -21.07 -22.24 -7.11
N GLN A 331 -22.05 -21.38 -7.30
CA GLN A 331 -22.53 -21.03 -8.64
C GLN A 331 -21.45 -20.27 -9.43
N LEU A 332 -20.83 -19.25 -8.84
CA LEU A 332 -19.84 -18.42 -9.51
C LEU A 332 -18.62 -19.25 -9.99
N PHE A 333 -18.05 -20.08 -9.09
CA PHE A 333 -16.89 -20.91 -9.45
C PHE A 333 -17.28 -22.06 -10.38
N HIS A 334 -18.51 -22.56 -10.31
CA HIS A 334 -19.02 -23.51 -11.29
C HIS A 334 -19.12 -22.89 -12.69
N ASP A 335 -19.66 -21.68 -12.81
CA ASP A 335 -19.78 -20.97 -14.09
C ASP A 335 -18.40 -20.72 -14.71
N ILE A 336 -17.41 -20.31 -13.91
CA ILE A 336 -16.01 -20.14 -14.35
C ILE A 336 -15.39 -21.49 -14.76
N GLN A 337 -15.66 -22.55 -14.01
CA GLN A 337 -15.16 -23.89 -14.33
C GLN A 337 -15.73 -24.41 -15.67
N VAL A 338 -17.01 -24.14 -15.95
CA VAL A 338 -17.66 -24.50 -17.21
C VAL A 338 -17.07 -23.72 -18.37
N ASP A 339 -16.87 -22.40 -18.20
CA ASP A 339 -16.23 -21.55 -19.22
C ASP A 339 -14.78 -21.99 -19.51
N LYS A 340 -14.05 -22.45 -18.48
CA LYS A 340 -12.66 -22.90 -18.58
C LYS A 340 -12.50 -24.43 -18.64
N PHE A 341 -13.51 -25.13 -19.13
CA PHE A 341 -13.44 -26.57 -19.27
C PHE A 341 -12.30 -27.00 -20.21
N GLY A 342 -11.46 -27.93 -19.78
CA GLY A 342 -10.34 -28.46 -20.57
C GLY A 342 -9.01 -27.66 -20.46
N PHE A 343 -8.98 -26.58 -19.69
CA PHE A 343 -7.72 -25.90 -19.37
C PHE A 343 -6.85 -26.72 -18.39
N PRO A 344 -5.52 -26.54 -18.41
CA PRO A 344 -4.63 -27.24 -17.49
C PRO A 344 -4.92 -26.87 -16.03
N PRO A 345 -4.50 -27.70 -15.06
CA PRO A 345 -4.60 -27.37 -13.64
C PRO A 345 -3.86 -26.07 -13.33
N ASN A 346 -4.32 -25.34 -12.31
CA ASN A 346 -3.78 -24.04 -11.88
C ASN A 346 -3.73 -22.99 -13.00
N SER A 347 -4.69 -23.02 -13.92
CA SER A 347 -4.80 -22.02 -14.99
C SER A 347 -5.60 -20.78 -14.57
N VAL A 348 -6.35 -20.83 -13.47
CA VAL A 348 -7.10 -19.69 -12.94
C VAL A 348 -6.53 -19.25 -11.61
N GLY A 349 -5.95 -18.04 -11.56
CA GLY A 349 -5.45 -17.45 -10.32
C GLY A 349 -6.58 -16.81 -9.52
N VAL A 350 -6.72 -17.13 -8.24
CA VAL A 350 -7.75 -16.57 -7.34
C VAL A 350 -7.07 -15.78 -6.24
N TYR A 351 -7.25 -14.46 -6.23
CA TYR A 351 -6.65 -13.54 -5.26
C TYR A 351 -7.71 -13.03 -4.29
N VAL A 352 -7.57 -13.36 -3.01
CA VAL A 352 -8.55 -13.03 -1.97
C VAL A 352 -7.94 -12.05 -0.98
N SER A 353 -8.63 -10.93 -0.75
CA SER A 353 -8.20 -9.89 0.18
C SER A 353 -9.37 -9.34 0.99
N GLY A 354 -9.31 -9.46 2.32
CA GLY A 354 -10.40 -9.08 3.21
C GLY A 354 -10.54 -9.98 4.47
N PRO A 355 -11.73 -10.06 5.09
CA PRO A 355 -11.92 -10.79 6.35
C PRO A 355 -11.60 -12.29 6.25
N ASN A 356 -11.05 -12.90 7.31
CA ASN A 356 -10.71 -14.33 7.35
C ASN A 356 -11.87 -15.28 6.98
N ALA A 357 -13.11 -14.89 7.30
CA ALA A 357 -14.30 -15.63 6.91
C ALA A 357 -14.50 -15.71 5.39
N LEU A 358 -14.13 -14.65 4.66
CA LEU A 358 -14.16 -14.61 3.19
C LEU A 358 -13.10 -15.57 2.62
N ALA A 359 -11.86 -15.49 3.09
CA ALA A 359 -10.79 -16.40 2.68
C ALA A 359 -11.12 -17.87 2.95
N LYS A 360 -11.75 -18.16 4.10
CA LYS A 360 -12.23 -19.51 4.40
C LYS A 360 -13.32 -19.97 3.42
N ALA A 361 -14.32 -19.13 3.15
CA ALA A 361 -15.40 -19.48 2.24
C ALA A 361 -14.92 -19.76 0.81
N ILE A 362 -13.93 -19.01 0.32
CA ILE A 362 -13.32 -19.28 -1.00
C ILE A 362 -12.57 -20.60 -1.00
N ARG A 363 -11.70 -20.83 0.01
CA ARG A 363 -10.96 -22.09 0.13
C ARG A 363 -11.89 -23.30 0.16
N ASP A 364 -12.98 -23.23 0.91
CA ASP A 364 -13.95 -24.33 1.03
C ASP A 364 -14.56 -24.72 -0.33
N VAL A 365 -14.78 -23.75 -1.23
CA VAL A 365 -15.35 -23.99 -2.57
C VAL A 365 -14.27 -24.42 -3.57
N THR A 366 -13.07 -23.87 -3.51
CA THR A 366 -12.01 -24.13 -4.49
C THR A 366 -11.17 -25.37 -4.19
N ASN A 367 -11.10 -25.82 -2.93
CA ASN A 367 -10.23 -26.93 -2.51
C ASN A 367 -10.47 -28.25 -3.25
N HIS A 368 -11.68 -28.45 -3.79
CA HIS A 368 -12.05 -29.66 -4.51
C HIS A 368 -11.73 -29.60 -6.02
N HIS A 369 -11.15 -28.49 -6.50
CA HIS A 369 -10.90 -28.25 -7.92
C HIS A 369 -9.41 -27.98 -8.18
N THR A 370 -8.81 -28.74 -9.10
CA THR A 370 -7.41 -28.58 -9.53
C THR A 370 -7.20 -27.40 -10.47
N LEU A 371 -8.28 -26.71 -10.87
CA LEU A 371 -8.25 -25.58 -11.80
C LEU A 371 -7.74 -24.29 -11.14
N PHE A 372 -8.07 -24.08 -9.86
CA PHE A 372 -7.89 -22.82 -9.16
C PHE A 372 -6.62 -22.82 -8.32
N ASP A 373 -5.80 -21.79 -8.51
CA ASP A 373 -4.64 -21.52 -7.67
C ASP A 373 -4.94 -20.32 -6.76
N VAL A 374 -5.09 -20.57 -5.45
CA VAL A 374 -5.67 -19.62 -4.51
C VAL A 374 -4.59 -18.94 -3.68
N HIS A 375 -4.53 -17.61 -3.80
CA HIS A 375 -3.64 -16.73 -3.08
C HIS A 375 -4.46 -15.88 -2.11
N VAL A 376 -4.19 -16.01 -0.82
CA VAL A 376 -4.84 -15.20 0.23
C VAL A 376 -3.86 -14.18 0.73
N GLU A 377 -4.24 -12.91 0.67
CA GLU A 377 -3.46 -11.83 1.24
C GLU A 377 -3.70 -11.78 2.76
N GLU A 378 -2.66 -12.10 3.53
CA GLU A 378 -2.70 -12.00 4.98
C GLU A 378 -2.30 -10.59 5.41
N PHE A 379 -3.24 -9.87 6.04
CA PHE A 379 -2.94 -8.63 6.75
C PHE A 379 -2.74 -8.96 8.23
N GLU A 380 -1.51 -8.83 8.71
CA GLU A 380 -1.27 -8.67 10.14
C GLU A 380 -1.78 -7.28 10.53
N MET A 381 -3.00 -7.20 11.08
CA MET A 381 -3.60 -5.97 11.61
C MET A 381 -3.08 -5.62 13.00
#